data_AF-J4IC24-F1
#
_entry.id   AF-J4IC24-F1
#
_cell.length_a   1.000
_cell.length_b   1.000
_cell.length_c   1.000
_cell.angle_alpha   90.00
_cell.angle_beta   90.00
_cell.angle_gamma   90.00
#
_symmetry.space_group_name_H-M   'P 1'
#
loop_
_entity.id
_entity.type
_entity.pdbx_description
1 polymer ?
#
loop_
_entity_poly.entity_id
_entity_poly.type
_entity_poly.pdbx_seq_one_letter_code
_entity_poly.pdbx_strand_id
1 'polypeptide(L)'
;MPSNDRGVDLVCIVPPMESTVEEEGKWELVAHFNDRYKIKNCRHNYYCRAPYPSIDGSSIVGDEFYGTFWFLEKVNTGRREHTGNVYIIRDYVNPNLCWSLEDANDRSPISLREYTPVPNKLWRIEKYSSQSPVTPDYFPSGYTPGTDITALLSCDDYYPPGFSWEKSIA
;
A
#
# COMPACT_ATOMS: atom_id res chain seq x y z
N MET A 1 -4.06 -31.73 -12.01
CA MET A 1 -3.35 -31.47 -10.74
C MET A 1 -4.04 -30.30 -10.07
N PRO A 2 -4.36 -30.36 -8.77
CA PRO A 2 -4.92 -29.20 -8.09
C PRO A 2 -3.86 -28.09 -8.02
N SER A 3 -4.21 -26.88 -8.46
CA SER A 3 -3.35 -25.70 -8.35
C SER A 3 -3.11 -25.42 -6.86
N ASN A 4 -1.84 -25.41 -6.46
CA ASN A 4 -1.42 -25.17 -5.09
C ASN A 4 -1.20 -23.65 -4.87
N ASP A 5 -2.06 -22.82 -5.46
CA ASP A 5 -2.01 -21.37 -5.28
C ASP A 5 -2.49 -21.04 -3.87
N ARG A 6 -1.53 -20.75 -2.98
CA ARG A 6 -1.77 -20.35 -1.59
C ARG A 6 -1.90 -18.84 -1.43
N GLY A 7 -2.11 -18.11 -2.53
CA GLY A 7 -2.26 -16.66 -2.51
C GLY A 7 -3.52 -16.24 -1.74
N VAL A 8 -3.42 -15.17 -0.96
CA VAL A 8 -4.57 -14.53 -0.30
C VAL A 8 -4.82 -13.19 -0.99
N ASP A 9 -6.07 -12.88 -1.34
CA ASP A 9 -6.38 -11.57 -1.93
C ASP A 9 -6.01 -10.43 -0.97
N LEU A 10 -5.29 -9.44 -1.49
CA LEU A 10 -5.02 -8.23 -0.73
C LEU A 10 -6.16 -7.25 -0.91
N VAL A 11 -6.72 -6.84 0.21
CA VAL A 11 -7.83 -5.90 0.26
C VAL A 11 -7.35 -4.54 0.77
N CYS A 12 -7.97 -3.48 0.27
CA CYS A 12 -7.83 -2.17 0.87
C CYS A 12 -8.54 -2.14 2.21
N ILE A 13 -7.89 -1.53 3.20
CA ILE A 13 -8.52 -1.25 4.50
C ILE A 13 -8.59 0.26 4.60
N VAL A 14 -9.81 0.78 4.63
CA VAL A 14 -10.05 2.21 4.82
C VAL A 14 -10.09 2.45 6.34
N PRO A 15 -9.06 3.09 6.94
CA PRO A 15 -9.04 3.29 8.37
C PRO A 15 -10.22 4.19 8.80
N PRO A 16 -10.99 3.83 9.84
CA PRO A 16 -11.98 4.72 10.41
C PRO A 16 -11.32 6.03 10.87
N MET A 17 -11.96 7.17 10.59
CA MET A 17 -11.43 8.54 10.83
C MET A 17 -10.86 8.79 12.23
N GLU A 18 -11.27 8.03 13.25
CA GLU A 18 -10.87 8.25 14.65
C GLU A 18 -10.23 7.01 15.33
N SER A 19 -9.88 5.97 14.57
CA SER A 19 -9.37 4.72 15.15
C SER A 19 -7.85 4.55 15.01
N THR A 20 -7.26 3.84 15.97
CA THR A 20 -5.89 3.35 15.86
C THR A 20 -5.78 2.43 14.65
N VAL A 21 -4.91 2.75 13.70
CA VAL A 21 -4.70 1.88 12.53
C VAL A 21 -4.27 0.50 13.00
N GLU A 22 -5.13 -0.48 12.75
CA GLU A 22 -4.85 -1.88 13.05
C GLU A 22 -3.61 -2.36 12.29
N GLU A 23 -2.95 -3.40 12.78
CA GLU A 23 -1.77 -3.96 12.12
C GLU A 23 -2.03 -4.39 10.67
N GLU A 24 -3.30 -4.68 10.31
CA GLU A 24 -3.70 -5.00 8.93
C GLU A 24 -3.47 -3.84 7.97
N GLY A 25 -3.61 -2.59 8.43
CA GLY A 25 -3.38 -1.39 7.63
C GLY A 25 -1.90 -0.95 7.57
N LYS A 26 -1.01 -1.66 8.27
CA LYS A 26 0.43 -1.35 8.30
C LYS A 26 1.18 -2.18 7.27
N TRP A 27 2.01 -1.48 6.52
CA TRP A 27 2.83 -2.06 5.45
C TRP A 27 4.29 -1.71 5.67
N GLU A 28 5.18 -2.60 5.26
CA GLU A 28 6.62 -2.38 5.26
C GLU A 28 7.08 -2.20 3.80
N LEU A 29 7.77 -1.09 3.55
CA LEU A 29 8.42 -0.82 2.27
C LEU A 29 9.89 -1.23 2.37
N VAL A 30 10.20 -2.39 1.79
CA VAL A 30 11.57 -2.92 1.76
C VAL A 30 12.25 -2.45 0.48
N ALA A 31 13.17 -1.49 0.63
CA ALA A 31 13.90 -0.92 -0.50
C ALA A 31 14.85 -1.95 -1.14
N HIS A 32 15.01 -1.84 -2.45
CA HIS A 32 15.91 -2.67 -3.26
C HIS A 32 16.60 -1.80 -4.32
N PHE A 33 17.59 -2.36 -5.03
CA PHE A 33 18.35 -1.65 -6.06
C PHE A 33 17.45 -1.06 -7.17
N ASN A 34 17.79 0.14 -7.65
CA ASN A 34 17.14 0.88 -8.74
C ASN A 34 15.71 1.36 -8.42
N ASP A 35 15.50 1.96 -7.25
CA ASP A 35 14.21 2.51 -6.81
C ASP A 35 13.05 1.51 -6.89
N ARG A 36 13.38 0.23 -6.62
CA ARG A 36 12.41 -0.86 -6.55
C ARG A 36 12.12 -1.18 -5.10
N TYR A 37 10.87 -1.52 -4.83
CA TYR A 37 10.41 -1.82 -3.49
C TYR A 37 9.70 -3.16 -3.48
N LYS A 38 9.90 -3.94 -2.42
CA LYS A 38 8.93 -4.95 -2.02
C LYS A 38 8.00 -4.32 -0.99
N ILE A 39 6.72 -4.59 -1.12
CA ILE A 39 5.69 -4.10 -0.21
C ILE A 39 5.17 -5.31 0.57
N LYS A 40 5.15 -5.23 1.89
CA LYS A 40 4.81 -6.35 2.77
C LYS A 40 3.77 -5.94 3.79
N ASN A 41 2.71 -6.72 3.97
CA ASN A 41 1.74 -6.49 5.04
C ASN A 41 2.35 -6.91 6.38
N CYS A 42 2.33 -6.01 7.38
CA CYS A 42 2.96 -6.28 8.67
C CYS A 42 2.25 -7.37 9.48
N ARG A 43 0.90 -7.41 9.47
CA ARG A 43 0.15 -8.43 10.23
C ARG A 43 0.28 -9.82 9.65
N HIS A 44 0.10 -9.95 8.33
CA HIS A 44 0.08 -11.26 7.68
C HIS A 44 1.47 -11.76 7.29
N ASN A 45 2.49 -10.89 7.39
CA ASN A 45 3.85 -11.19 6.97
C ASN A 45 3.94 -11.60 5.47
N TYR A 46 3.00 -11.15 4.64
CA TYR A 46 2.91 -11.47 3.21
C TYR A 46 3.40 -10.31 2.34
N TYR A 47 4.13 -10.64 1.28
CA TYR A 47 4.53 -9.70 0.25
C TYR A 47 3.43 -9.52 -0.80
N CYS A 48 3.26 -8.30 -1.29
CA CYS A 48 2.42 -8.02 -2.44
C CYS A 48 3.01 -8.65 -3.71
N ARG A 49 2.18 -9.41 -4.41
CA ARG A 49 2.54 -10.14 -5.62
C ARG A 49 1.53 -9.86 -6.73
N ALA A 50 2.05 -9.38 -7.86
CA ALA A 50 1.33 -9.40 -9.12
C ALA A 50 1.30 -10.83 -9.68
N PRO A 51 0.20 -11.26 -10.32
CA PRO A 51 0.20 -12.52 -11.05
C PRO A 51 1.17 -12.46 -12.23
N TYR A 52 1.70 -13.62 -12.64
CA TYR A 52 2.57 -13.74 -13.80
C TYR A 52 1.89 -14.55 -14.90
N PRO A 53 1.73 -13.99 -16.12
CA PRO A 53 2.09 -12.63 -16.52
C PRO A 53 1.17 -11.55 -15.90
N SER A 54 1.69 -10.34 -15.73
CA SER A 54 0.90 -9.18 -15.26
C SER A 54 -0.07 -8.73 -16.35
N ILE A 55 -1.37 -8.82 -16.08
CA ILE A 55 -2.45 -8.45 -17.01
C ILE A 55 -3.38 -7.40 -16.40
N ASP A 56 -3.98 -6.56 -17.24
CA ASP A 56 -5.00 -5.60 -16.79
C ASP A 56 -6.20 -6.34 -16.17
N GLY A 57 -6.68 -5.82 -15.04
CA GLY A 57 -7.78 -6.36 -14.26
C GLY A 57 -7.41 -7.50 -13.32
N SER A 58 -6.14 -7.91 -13.29
CA SER A 58 -5.73 -8.98 -12.38
C SER A 58 -5.59 -8.50 -10.93
N SER A 59 -6.05 -9.31 -9.99
CA SER A 59 -5.94 -9.02 -8.56
C SER A 59 -4.50 -9.16 -8.06
N ILE A 60 -4.11 -8.26 -7.17
CA ILE A 60 -2.85 -8.32 -6.43
C ILE A 60 -3.08 -9.16 -5.19
N VAL A 61 -2.21 -10.16 -4.99
CA VAL A 61 -2.34 -11.13 -3.91
C VAL A 61 -1.16 -11.03 -2.95
N GLY A 62 -1.35 -11.51 -1.73
CA GLY A 62 -0.33 -11.68 -0.72
C GLY A 62 0.30 -13.07 -0.83
N ASP A 63 1.62 -13.13 -0.78
CA ASP A 63 2.41 -14.36 -0.81
C ASP A 63 3.50 -14.31 0.27
N GLU A 64 3.67 -15.42 1.00
CA GLU A 64 4.62 -15.52 2.11
C GLU A 64 6.09 -15.47 1.64
N PHE A 65 6.39 -15.99 0.45
CA PHE A 65 7.76 -16.23 -0.01
C PHE A 65 8.16 -15.35 -1.20
N TYR A 66 7.19 -15.01 -2.05
CA TYR A 66 7.44 -14.37 -3.34
C TYR A 66 6.78 -12.98 -3.44
N GLY A 67 7.59 -11.94 -3.31
CA GLY A 67 7.15 -10.56 -3.57
C GLY A 67 7.47 -10.09 -4.99
N THR A 68 6.53 -9.39 -5.61
CA THR A 68 6.80 -8.61 -6.83
C THR A 68 7.53 -7.32 -6.46
N PHE A 69 8.40 -6.83 -7.35
CA PHE A 69 9.00 -5.52 -7.21
C PHE A 69 8.05 -4.45 -7.74
N TRP A 70 8.00 -3.30 -7.05
CA TRP A 70 7.13 -2.19 -7.38
C TRP A 70 7.96 -0.92 -7.55
N PHE A 71 7.54 -0.05 -8.47
CA PHE A 71 8.03 1.32 -8.54
C PHE A 71 7.06 2.25 -7.79
N LEU A 72 7.62 3.17 -6.99
CA LEU A 72 6.85 4.20 -6.30
C LEU A 72 7.10 5.55 -7.00
N GLU A 73 6.20 5.95 -7.89
CA GLU A 73 6.32 7.20 -8.63
C GLU A 73 5.61 8.32 -7.86
N LYS A 74 6.35 9.33 -7.40
CA LYS A 74 5.79 10.44 -6.64
C LYS A 74 4.98 11.38 -7.52
N VAL A 75 3.75 11.66 -7.13
CA VAL A 75 2.84 12.58 -7.83
C VAL A 75 2.90 13.96 -7.18
N ASN A 76 3.15 14.99 -7.98
CA ASN A 76 3.02 16.37 -7.55
C ASN A 76 1.60 16.85 -7.83
N THR A 77 0.74 16.86 -6.82
CA THR A 77 -0.67 17.24 -6.95
C THR A 77 -0.87 18.77 -7.05
N GLY A 78 0.19 19.57 -6.85
CA GLY A 78 0.12 21.03 -6.86
C GLY A 78 -0.70 21.65 -5.72
N ARG A 79 -1.32 20.84 -4.84
CA ARG A 79 -2.15 21.30 -3.73
C ARG A 79 -1.34 21.36 -2.44
N ARG A 80 -1.38 22.52 -1.76
CA ARG A 80 -0.71 22.72 -0.47
C ARG A 80 -1.22 21.77 0.62
N GLU A 81 -2.49 21.38 0.55
CA GLU A 81 -3.15 20.52 1.53
C GLU A 81 -2.75 19.04 1.40
N HIS A 82 -2.23 18.64 0.24
CA HIS A 82 -1.80 17.27 -0.06
C HIS A 82 -0.27 17.21 -0.18
N THR A 83 0.42 18.05 0.58
CA THR A 83 1.87 18.19 0.55
C THR A 83 2.54 16.94 1.11
N GLY A 84 2.78 15.96 0.25
CA GLY A 84 4.10 15.33 0.26
C GLY A 84 4.17 13.85 -0.06
N ASN A 85 3.09 13.08 -0.01
CA ASN A 85 3.20 11.63 0.03
C ASN A 85 2.18 10.88 -0.86
N VAL A 86 1.81 11.45 -2.00
CA VAL A 86 0.96 10.77 -2.98
C VAL A 86 1.83 10.10 -4.04
N TYR A 87 1.54 8.85 -4.36
CA TYR A 87 2.32 7.98 -5.23
C TYR A 87 1.43 7.19 -6.19
N ILE A 88 2.01 6.80 -7.31
CA ILE A 88 1.52 5.71 -8.16
C ILE A 88 2.39 4.50 -7.87
N ILE A 89 1.77 3.35 -7.59
CA ILE A 89 2.47 2.10 -7.34
C ILE A 89 2.39 1.26 -8.62
N ARG A 90 3.50 1.18 -9.38
CA ARG A 90 3.55 0.50 -10.68
C ARG A 90 4.18 -0.88 -10.57
N ASP A 91 3.67 -1.81 -11.37
CA ASP A 91 4.31 -3.11 -11.54
C ASP A 91 5.68 -2.96 -12.21
N TYR A 92 6.69 -3.64 -11.68
CA TYR A 92 8.03 -3.66 -12.27
C TYR A 92 8.05 -4.37 -13.62
N VAL A 93 7.27 -5.45 -13.77
CA VAL A 93 7.29 -6.29 -14.98
C VAL A 93 6.55 -5.59 -16.13
N ASN A 94 5.41 -4.97 -15.84
CA ASN A 94 4.65 -4.17 -16.78
C ASN A 94 4.37 -2.75 -16.24
N PRO A 95 5.27 -1.77 -16.48
CA PRO A 95 5.16 -0.41 -15.94
C PRO A 95 3.92 0.38 -16.37
N ASN A 96 3.19 -0.09 -17.39
CA ASN A 96 1.91 0.50 -17.81
C ASN A 96 0.78 0.20 -16.81
N LEU A 97 0.92 -0.88 -16.02
CA LEU A 97 -0.03 -1.28 -15.00
C LEU A 97 0.35 -0.71 -13.63
N CYS A 98 -0.65 -0.34 -12.86
CA CYS A 98 -0.51 0.21 -11.51
C CYS A 98 -1.60 -0.33 -10.59
N TRP A 99 -1.39 -0.17 -9.29
CA TRP A 99 -2.39 -0.49 -8.28
C TRP A 99 -3.61 0.40 -8.46
N SER A 100 -4.77 -0.22 -8.50
CA SER A 100 -6.07 0.42 -8.65
C SER A 100 -7.08 -0.24 -7.72
N LEU A 101 -7.95 0.57 -7.14
CA LEU A 101 -9.19 0.10 -6.53
C LEU A 101 -10.32 0.17 -7.55
N GLU A 102 -11.19 -0.83 -7.59
CA GLU A 102 -12.38 -0.79 -8.46
C GLU A 102 -13.43 0.17 -7.89
N ASP A 103 -13.54 0.24 -6.58
CA ASP A 103 -14.39 1.16 -5.84
C ASP A 103 -13.67 1.67 -4.57
N ALA A 104 -14.25 2.66 -3.89
CA ALA A 104 -13.71 3.21 -2.65
C ALA A 104 -14.27 2.50 -1.39
N ASN A 105 -14.77 1.27 -1.54
CA ASN A 105 -15.34 0.55 -0.40
C ASN A 105 -14.25 -0.10 0.44
N ASP A 106 -14.56 -0.28 1.72
CA ASP A 106 -13.71 -1.08 2.61
C ASP A 106 -13.66 -2.52 2.12
N ARG A 107 -12.48 -3.14 2.24
CA ARG A 107 -12.16 -4.50 1.79
C ARG A 107 -12.18 -4.72 0.28
N SER A 108 -12.18 -3.66 -0.52
CA SER A 108 -12.11 -3.80 -1.97
C SER A 108 -10.76 -4.33 -2.42
N PRO A 109 -10.73 -5.32 -3.32
CA PRO A 109 -9.48 -5.93 -3.76
C PRO A 109 -8.64 -4.92 -4.53
N ILE A 110 -7.32 -4.99 -4.33
CA ILE A 110 -6.38 -4.20 -5.11
C ILE A 110 -6.13 -4.94 -6.42
N SER A 111 -6.32 -4.27 -7.55
CA SER A 111 -6.11 -4.82 -8.88
C SER A 111 -5.03 -4.07 -9.65
N LEU A 112 -4.44 -4.72 -10.65
CA LEU A 112 -3.60 -4.08 -11.65
C LEU A 112 -4.47 -3.48 -12.75
N ARG A 113 -4.34 -2.18 -12.99
CA ARG A 113 -5.00 -1.49 -14.10
C ARG A 113 -4.04 -0.59 -14.86
N GLU A 114 -4.28 -0.39 -16.14
CA GLU A 114 -3.58 0.63 -16.93
C GLU A 114 -3.66 1.99 -16.25
N TYR A 115 -2.54 2.71 -16.15
CA TYR A 115 -2.57 4.01 -15.46
C TYR A 115 -3.43 5.03 -16.21
N THR A 116 -4.39 5.60 -15.49
CA THR A 116 -5.11 6.82 -15.86
C THR A 116 -5.04 7.79 -14.69
N PRO A 117 -5.05 9.12 -14.91
CA PRO A 117 -4.89 10.12 -13.85
C PRO A 117 -6.20 10.31 -13.06
N VAL A 118 -6.64 9.24 -12.41
CA VAL A 118 -7.88 9.17 -11.62
C VAL A 118 -7.56 8.84 -10.16
N PRO A 119 -8.39 9.30 -9.20
CA PRO A 119 -8.08 9.18 -7.77
C PRO A 119 -7.88 7.75 -7.26
N ASN A 120 -8.61 6.76 -7.77
CA ASN A 120 -8.54 5.36 -7.35
C ASN A 120 -7.22 4.64 -7.74
N LYS A 121 -6.27 5.36 -8.33
CA LYS A 121 -4.92 4.90 -8.67
C LYS A 121 -3.83 5.72 -7.95
N LEU A 122 -4.24 6.64 -7.08
CA LEU A 122 -3.37 7.48 -6.29
C LEU A 122 -3.33 6.98 -4.85
N TRP A 123 -2.13 6.75 -4.35
CA TRP A 123 -1.89 6.14 -3.06
C TRP A 123 -1.15 7.10 -2.16
N ARG A 124 -1.73 7.39 -1.00
CA ARG A 124 -1.07 8.12 0.07
C ARG A 124 -0.24 7.14 0.90
N ILE A 125 1.05 7.44 1.04
CA ILE A 125 2.02 6.61 1.77
C ILE A 125 2.56 7.39 2.96
N GLU A 126 2.07 7.12 4.17
CA GLU A 126 2.48 7.86 5.36
C GLU A 126 3.40 7.06 6.24
N LYS A 127 4.51 7.66 6.71
CA LYS A 127 5.37 7.01 7.69
C LYS A 127 4.59 6.79 8.99
N TYR A 128 4.53 5.55 9.44
CA TYR A 128 3.99 5.22 10.75
C TYR A 128 5.10 5.35 11.79
N SER A 129 5.08 6.41 12.61
CA SER A 129 5.96 6.45 13.79
C SER A 129 5.33 5.58 14.87
N SER A 130 5.90 4.40 15.11
CA SER A 130 5.64 3.68 16.35
C SER A 130 6.10 4.57 17.50
N GLN A 131 5.17 5.29 18.13
CA GLN A 131 5.41 5.81 19.47
C GLN A 131 5.40 4.61 20.43
N SER A 132 6.39 3.74 20.29
CA SER A 132 6.72 2.80 21.35
C SER A 132 7.30 3.64 22.48
N PRO A 133 6.84 3.48 23.74
CA PRO A 133 7.50 4.11 24.87
C PRO A 133 8.96 3.68 24.83
N VAL A 134 9.86 4.67 24.72
CA VAL A 134 11.30 4.44 24.69
C VAL A 134 11.68 3.82 26.04
N THR A 135 11.81 2.49 26.11
CA THR A 135 12.61 1.87 27.17
C THR A 135 14.07 2.17 26.83
N PRO A 136 14.80 2.90 27.70
CA PRO A 136 16.16 3.34 27.41
C PRO A 136 17.12 2.18 27.63
N ASP A 137 17.21 1.25 26.67
CA ASP A 137 18.17 0.14 26.75
C ASP A 137 19.18 0.20 25.60
N TYR A 138 20.36 0.70 25.97
CA TYR A 138 21.71 0.34 25.55
C TYR A 138 21.86 -0.41 24.20
N PHE A 139 22.12 0.33 23.11
CA PHE A 139 22.56 -0.26 21.85
C PHE A 139 24.10 -0.30 21.77
N PRO A 140 24.72 -1.45 21.46
CA PRO A 140 26.13 -1.53 21.09
C PRO A 140 26.38 -0.81 19.76
N SER A 141 27.41 0.04 19.76
CA SER A 141 27.92 0.74 18.57
C SER A 141 28.28 -0.26 17.45
N GLY A 142 27.61 -0.17 16.29
CA GLY A 142 28.07 -0.88 15.09
C GLY A 142 27.05 -1.20 13.98
N TYR A 143 25.74 -1.06 14.19
CA TYR A 143 24.75 -1.37 13.15
C TYR A 143 24.32 -0.10 12.39
N THR A 144 24.52 -0.08 11.06
CA THR A 144 23.84 0.88 10.16
C THR A 144 22.53 0.24 9.68
N PRO A 145 21.35 0.69 10.13
CA PRO A 145 20.08 0.13 9.68
C PRO A 145 19.89 0.39 8.19
N GLY A 146 19.52 -0.64 7.42
CA GLY A 146 18.76 -0.42 6.21
C GLY A 146 17.49 0.34 6.59
N THR A 147 17.14 1.40 5.86
CA THR A 147 15.96 2.22 6.16
C THR A 147 14.70 1.49 5.75
N ASP A 148 14.30 0.49 6.53
CA ASP A 148 12.97 -0.09 6.44
C ASP A 148 11.95 0.95 6.93
N ILE A 149 10.98 1.26 6.08
CA ILE A 149 9.94 2.25 6.39
C ILE A 149 8.63 1.51 6.60
N THR A 150 8.11 1.55 7.83
CA THR A 150 6.71 1.21 8.08
C THR A 150 5.84 2.35 7.57
N ALA A 151 4.90 2.02 6.68
CA ALA A 151 4.01 2.94 6.02
C ALA A 151 2.55 2.53 6.16
N LEU A 152 1.67 3.52 6.13
CA LEU A 152 0.24 3.36 5.89
C LEU A 152 -0.03 3.58 4.42
N LEU A 153 -0.68 2.62 3.77
CA LEU A 153 -1.13 2.74 2.39
C LEU A 153 -2.63 3.02 2.42
N SER A 154 -3.02 4.22 2.00
CA SER A 154 -4.43 4.60 1.84
C SER A 154 -4.66 5.06 0.40
N CYS A 155 -5.79 4.69 -0.18
CA CYS A 155 -6.26 5.37 -1.39
C CYS A 155 -6.68 6.79 -1.00
N ASP A 156 -6.40 7.77 -1.87
CA ASP A 156 -6.86 9.14 -1.64
C ASP A 156 -8.35 9.22 -1.96
N ASP A 157 -9.17 9.43 -0.94
CA ASP A 157 -10.60 9.70 -1.06
C ASP A 157 -10.79 11.11 -1.61
N TYR A 158 -10.51 11.29 -2.90
CA TYR A 158 -10.79 12.54 -3.58
C TYR A 158 -12.31 12.67 -3.78
N TYR A 159 -13.02 13.09 -2.74
CA TYR A 159 -14.37 13.62 -2.87
C TYR A 159 -14.31 15.15 -2.93
N PRO A 160 -15.05 15.80 -3.86
CA PRO A 160 -15.24 17.23 -3.79
C PRO A 160 -15.87 17.60 -2.43
N PRO A 161 -15.53 18.77 -1.85
CA PRO A 161 -16.12 19.21 -0.58
C PRO A 161 -17.64 19.33 -0.76
N GLY A 162 -18.41 18.42 -0.15
CA GLY A 162 -19.87 18.39 -0.27
C GLY A 162 -20.57 17.04 -0.05
N PHE A 163 -19.86 15.92 0.06
CA PHE A 163 -20.47 14.62 0.37
C PHE A 163 -20.08 14.17 1.79
N SER A 164 -21.03 14.27 2.73
CA SER A 164 -20.94 13.63 4.05
C SER A 164 -21.83 12.40 4.04
N TRP A 165 -21.28 11.23 4.34
CA TRP A 165 -22.10 10.05 4.62
C TRP A 165 -22.37 9.99 6.13
N GLU A 166 -23.57 10.39 6.55
CA GLU A 166 -24.12 9.93 7.83
C GLU A 166 -24.42 8.43 7.70
N LYS A 167 -23.62 7.59 8.37
CA LYS A 167 -23.89 6.15 8.45
C LYS A 167 -24.98 5.93 9.51
N SER A 168 -26.23 5.91 9.06
CA SER A 168 -27.37 5.42 9.83
C SER A 168 -27.16 3.94 10.15
N ILE A 169 -27.20 3.59 11.43
CA ILE A 169 -27.18 2.21 11.92
C ILE A 169 -28.64 1.74 11.97
N ALA A 170 -28.94 0.67 11.25
CA ALA A 170 -30.11 -0.18 11.49
C ALA A 170 -29.62 -1.55 11.97
#